data_AF-A0A349SRI5-F1
#
_entry.id   AF-A0A349SRI5-F1
#
_cell.length_a   1.000
_cell.length_b   1.000
_cell.length_c   1.000
_cell.angle_alpha   90.00
_cell.angle_beta   90.00
_cell.angle_gamma   90.00
#
_symmetry.space_group_name_H-M   'P 1'
#
loop_
_entity.id
_entity.type
_entity.pdbx_description
1 polymer ?
#
loop_
_entity_poly.entity_id
_entity_poly.type
_entity_poly.pdbx_seq_one_letter_code
_entity_poly.pdbx_strand_id
1 'polypeptide(L)'
;GSEVIDPHKNVGRAIIISIAACVLIYTLVGFAVASNLSLAEIIETRDYSLAAAARPALGEYGVWFTVAIAITATPGGILASIFAVSRMLAMLTEMKLVPHRHFGMPGSIQKHTLVYTVVLGLILTAFFDLSRIAALGIIFYLVMDCAIHWGVIRYLKDDINAKGWIPVVAIVLDLLALVGFCWVKLNSDPFVLVVALITMVLIALGEVWFLRSATRKQEQHESHSHEHHHS
;
A
#
# COMPACT_ATOMS: atom_id res chain seq x y z
N GLY A 1 16.12 -0.56 5.71
CA GLY A 1 17.22 0.41 5.73
C GLY A 1 18.59 -0.24 5.63
N SER A 2 18.79 -1.42 6.24
CA SER A 2 20.09 -2.09 6.35
C SER A 2 20.70 -2.61 5.04
N GLU A 3 19.88 -2.85 4.00
CA GLU A 3 20.35 -3.38 2.71
C GLU A 3 20.66 -2.29 1.67
N VAL A 4 20.33 -1.03 1.95
CA VAL A 4 20.58 0.09 1.04
C VAL A 4 21.90 0.75 1.39
N ILE A 5 22.81 0.87 0.43
CA ILE A 5 24.06 1.61 0.59
C ILE A 5 23.71 3.09 0.83
N ASP A 6 24.20 3.68 1.92
CA ASP A 6 23.91 5.06 2.34
C ASP A 6 22.40 5.42 2.35
N PRO A 7 21.61 4.83 3.27
CA PRO A 7 20.16 4.92 3.24
C PRO A 7 19.64 6.33 3.44
N HIS A 8 20.37 7.19 4.16
CA HIS A 8 19.95 8.57 4.45
C HIS A 8 19.85 9.43 3.18
N LYS A 9 20.64 9.13 2.14
CA LYS A 9 20.61 9.87 0.87
C LYS A 9 19.94 9.07 -0.25
N ASN A 10 20.23 7.77 -0.32
CA ASN A 10 19.83 6.97 -1.46
C ASN A 10 18.37 6.53 -1.42
N VAL A 11 17.74 6.43 -0.24
CA VAL A 11 16.30 6.14 -0.15
C VAL A 11 15.48 7.28 -0.74
N GLY A 12 15.75 8.53 -0.31
CA GLY A 12 15.04 9.70 -0.85
C GLY A 12 15.23 9.88 -2.35
N ARG A 13 16.47 9.71 -2.84
CA ARG A 13 16.76 9.78 -4.28
C ARG A 13 16.06 8.68 -5.08
N ALA A 14 16.07 7.44 -4.58
CA ALA A 14 15.40 6.32 -5.24
C ALA A 14 13.89 6.57 -5.37
N ILE A 15 13.24 7.08 -4.30
CA ILE A 15 11.81 7.42 -4.33
C ILE A 15 11.53 8.49 -5.39
N ILE A 16 12.29 9.60 -5.39
CA ILE A 16 12.08 10.70 -6.34
C ILE A 16 12.28 10.25 -7.79
N ILE A 17 13.36 9.51 -8.06
CA ILE A 17 13.65 9.01 -9.41
C ILE A 17 12.56 8.03 -9.87
N SER A 18 12.12 7.12 -8.99
CA SER A 18 11.07 6.16 -9.28
C SER A 18 9.75 6.86 -9.59
N ILE A 19 9.31 7.82 -8.77
CA ILE A 19 8.08 8.58 -8.99
C ILE A 19 8.17 9.37 -10.30
N ALA A 20 9.27 10.08 -10.56
CA ALA A 20 9.44 10.86 -11.78
C ALA A 20 9.39 9.97 -13.04
N ALA A 21 10.06 8.81 -13.01
CA ALA A 21 10.02 7.84 -14.10
C ALA A 21 8.61 7.27 -14.30
N CYS A 22 7.92 6.88 -13.22
CA CYS A 22 6.55 6.38 -13.30
C CYS A 22 5.59 7.41 -13.89
N VAL A 23 5.66 8.67 -13.43
CA VAL A 23 4.83 9.76 -13.97
C VAL A 23 5.08 9.96 -15.46
N LEU A 24 6.35 9.98 -15.88
CA LEU A 24 6.70 10.13 -17.28
C LEU A 24 6.15 8.96 -18.13
N ILE A 25 6.41 7.73 -17.71
CA ILE A 25 5.98 6.52 -18.43
C ILE A 25 4.46 6.47 -18.50
N TYR A 26 3.75 6.67 -17.39
CA TYR A 26 2.29 6.62 -17.37
C TYR A 26 1.64 7.74 -18.18
N THR A 27 2.23 8.93 -18.21
CA THR A 27 1.73 10.02 -19.06
C THR A 27 1.90 9.69 -20.54
N LEU A 28 3.06 9.16 -20.94
CA LEU A 28 3.33 8.75 -22.31
C LEU A 28 2.40 7.61 -22.75
N VAL A 29 2.23 6.60 -21.89
CA VAL A 29 1.34 5.47 -22.14
C VAL A 29 -0.12 5.93 -22.23
N GLY A 30 -0.57 6.78 -21.31
CA GLY A 30 -1.92 7.32 -21.32
C GLY A 30 -2.20 8.14 -22.59
N PHE A 31 -1.23 8.96 -23.01
CA PHE A 31 -1.32 9.70 -24.27
C PHE A 31 -1.36 8.77 -25.48
N ALA A 32 -0.54 7.71 -25.51
CA ALA A 32 -0.53 6.72 -26.58
C ALA A 32 -1.89 5.99 -26.68
N VAL A 33 -2.48 5.58 -25.55
CA VAL A 33 -3.80 4.92 -25.55
C VAL A 33 -4.89 5.91 -26.00
N ALA A 34 -4.92 7.13 -25.45
CA ALA A 34 -5.92 8.13 -25.77
C ALA A 34 -5.87 8.64 -27.22
N SER A 35 -4.70 8.58 -27.88
CA SER A 35 -4.54 8.98 -29.28
C SER A 35 -4.87 7.86 -30.27
N ASN A 36 -4.86 6.59 -29.84
CA ASN A 36 -5.07 5.43 -30.72
C ASN A 36 -6.47 4.80 -30.57
N LEU A 37 -7.14 4.95 -29.43
CA LEU A 37 -8.49 4.42 -29.20
C LEU A 37 -9.51 5.53 -28.92
N SER A 38 -10.74 5.30 -29.37
CA SER A 38 -11.89 6.09 -28.92
C SER A 38 -12.25 5.78 -27.46
N LEU A 39 -12.97 6.69 -26.80
CA LEU A 39 -13.42 6.50 -25.42
C LEU A 39 -14.30 5.24 -25.26
N ALA A 40 -15.15 4.95 -26.25
CA ALA A 40 -15.98 3.75 -26.24
C ALA A 40 -15.13 2.48 -26.25
N GLU A 41 -14.10 2.42 -27.11
CA GLU A 41 -13.17 1.29 -27.19
C GLU A 41 -12.33 1.15 -25.92
N ILE A 42 -11.91 2.25 -25.29
CA ILE A 42 -11.17 2.21 -24.01
C ILE A 42 -12.04 1.57 -22.91
N ILE A 43 -13.34 1.90 -22.89
CA ILE A 43 -14.28 1.34 -21.90
C ILE A 43 -14.53 -0.14 -22.19
N GLU A 44 -14.75 -0.51 -23.46
CA GLU A 44 -14.97 -1.91 -23.87
C GLU A 44 -13.73 -2.78 -23.61
N THR A 45 -12.53 -2.25 -23.87
CA THR A 45 -11.25 -2.95 -23.72
C THR A 45 -10.53 -2.61 -22.43
N ARG A 46 -11.22 -2.15 -21.39
CA ARG A 46 -10.63 -1.60 -20.16
C ARG A 46 -9.50 -2.47 -19.58
N ASP A 47 -9.73 -3.78 -19.53
CA ASP A 47 -8.82 -4.72 -18.88
C ASP A 47 -7.55 -5.02 -19.70
N TYR A 48 -7.52 -4.63 -20.98
CA TYR A 48 -6.35 -4.79 -21.88
C TYR A 48 -6.12 -3.58 -22.80
N SER A 49 -6.57 -2.40 -22.40
CA SER A 49 -6.62 -1.18 -23.23
C SER A 49 -5.26 -0.78 -23.81
N LEU A 50 -4.18 -0.99 -23.06
CA LEU A 50 -2.82 -0.78 -23.54
C LEU A 50 -2.45 -1.72 -24.70
N ALA A 51 -2.82 -2.99 -24.61
CA ALA A 51 -2.58 -3.95 -25.69
C ALA A 51 -3.50 -3.64 -26.89
N ALA A 52 -4.76 -3.27 -26.64
CA ALA A 52 -5.67 -2.84 -27.69
C ALA A 52 -5.14 -1.61 -28.44
N ALA A 53 -4.49 -0.67 -27.74
CA ALA A 53 -3.85 0.51 -28.34
C ALA A 53 -2.65 0.20 -29.25
N ALA A 54 -2.06 -0.99 -29.14
CA ALA A 54 -1.02 -1.43 -30.08
C ALA A 54 -1.60 -1.86 -31.44
N ARG A 55 -2.90 -2.21 -31.51
CA ARG A 55 -3.53 -2.75 -32.72
C ARG A 55 -3.47 -1.79 -33.92
N PRO A 56 -3.80 -0.48 -33.81
CA PRO A 56 -3.77 0.42 -34.96
C PRO A 56 -2.36 0.65 -35.53
N ALA A 57 -1.32 0.60 -34.69
CA ALA A 57 0.06 0.89 -35.09
C ALA A 57 0.87 -0.35 -35.50
N LEU A 58 0.65 -1.49 -34.82
CA LEU A 58 1.47 -2.70 -34.92
C LEU A 58 0.66 -3.96 -35.30
N GLY A 59 -0.65 -3.82 -35.51
CA GLY A 59 -1.55 -4.93 -35.80
C GLY A 59 -1.66 -5.95 -34.66
N GLU A 60 -2.16 -7.15 -34.97
CA GLU A 60 -2.34 -8.24 -33.98
C GLU A 60 -1.02 -8.69 -33.34
N TYR A 61 0.11 -8.58 -34.06
CA TYR A 61 1.42 -8.92 -33.52
C TYR A 61 1.80 -7.99 -32.35
N GLY A 62 1.49 -6.70 -32.45
CA GLY A 62 1.70 -5.74 -31.37
C GLY A 62 0.87 -6.08 -30.13
N VAL A 63 -0.41 -6.42 -30.33
CA VAL A 63 -1.31 -6.82 -29.24
C VAL A 63 -0.75 -8.02 -28.48
N TRP A 64 -0.41 -9.10 -29.19
CA TRP A 64 0.12 -10.32 -28.58
C TRP A 64 1.45 -10.10 -27.85
N PHE A 65 2.33 -9.29 -28.43
CA PHE A 65 3.61 -8.95 -27.80
C PHE A 65 3.41 -8.20 -26.48
N THR A 66 2.55 -7.19 -26.46
CA THR A 66 2.22 -6.44 -25.24
C THR A 66 1.57 -7.32 -24.19
N VAL A 67 0.65 -8.21 -24.57
CA VAL A 67 0.02 -9.17 -23.65
C VAL A 67 1.05 -10.12 -23.04
N ALA A 68 1.98 -10.66 -23.84
CA ALA A 68 3.03 -11.55 -23.35
C ALA A 68 3.94 -10.85 -22.32
N ILE A 69 4.32 -9.59 -22.58
CA ILE A 69 5.07 -8.78 -21.61
C ILE A 69 4.25 -8.54 -20.34
N ALA A 70 2.95 -8.21 -20.45
CA ALA A 70 2.10 -7.96 -19.30
C ALA A 70 1.96 -9.21 -18.40
N ILE A 71 1.77 -10.40 -19.01
CA ILE A 71 1.66 -11.68 -18.29
C ILE A 71 2.96 -12.03 -17.56
N THR A 72 4.12 -11.69 -18.13
CA THR A 72 5.41 -11.96 -17.48
C THR A 72 5.77 -10.91 -16.41
N ALA A 73 5.43 -9.64 -16.63
CA ALA A 73 5.71 -8.56 -15.70
C ALA A 73 4.84 -8.60 -14.43
N THR A 74 3.56 -8.96 -14.55
CA THR A 74 2.59 -8.89 -13.44
C THR A 74 2.97 -9.79 -12.26
N PRO A 75 3.28 -11.10 -12.44
CA PRO A 75 3.74 -11.95 -11.34
C PRO A 75 5.04 -11.46 -10.71
N GLY A 76 5.97 -10.95 -11.51
CA GLY A 76 7.23 -10.37 -11.02
C GLY A 76 7.01 -9.19 -10.08
N GLY A 77 6.11 -8.26 -10.45
CA GLY A 77 5.71 -7.13 -9.61
C GLY A 77 5.01 -7.55 -8.32
N ILE A 78 4.11 -8.54 -8.39
CA ILE A 78 3.42 -9.10 -7.22
C ILE A 78 4.43 -9.73 -6.26
N LEU A 79 5.33 -10.59 -6.75
CA LEU A 79 6.36 -11.24 -5.94
C LEU A 79 7.28 -10.20 -5.27
N ALA A 80 7.73 -9.19 -6.02
CA ALA A 80 8.56 -8.11 -5.48
C ALA A 80 7.86 -7.37 -4.32
N SER A 81 6.57 -7.06 -4.49
CA SER A 81 5.76 -6.36 -3.48
C SER A 81 5.58 -7.22 -2.22
N ILE A 82 5.29 -8.51 -2.38
CA ILE A 82 5.14 -9.46 -1.27
C ILE A 82 6.45 -9.57 -0.47
N PHE A 83 7.60 -9.70 -1.14
CA PHE A 83 8.90 -9.76 -0.48
C PHE A 83 9.22 -8.45 0.26
N ALA A 84 8.87 -7.29 -0.32
CA ALA A 84 9.05 -6.01 0.34
C ALA A 84 8.25 -5.91 1.65
N VAL A 85 6.97 -6.29 1.64
CA VAL A 85 6.10 -6.29 2.83
C VAL A 85 6.61 -7.29 3.89
N SER A 86 6.97 -8.50 3.48
CA SER A 86 7.53 -9.52 4.37
C SER A 86 8.79 -9.04 5.09
N ARG A 87 9.67 -8.32 4.38
CA ARG A 87 10.89 -7.74 4.97
C ARG A 87 10.55 -6.62 5.97
N MET A 88 9.60 -5.75 5.66
CA MET A 88 9.16 -4.69 6.58
C MET A 88 8.62 -5.28 7.88
N LEU A 89 7.77 -6.31 7.80
CA LEU A 89 7.23 -6.99 8.97
C LEU A 89 8.32 -7.68 9.80
N ALA A 90 9.31 -8.31 9.14
CA ALA A 90 10.45 -8.88 9.83
C ALA A 90 11.23 -7.82 10.62
N MET A 91 11.51 -6.66 10.02
CA MET A 91 12.17 -5.54 10.70
C MET A 91 11.36 -5.05 11.91
N LEU A 92 10.04 -4.85 11.77
CA LEU A 92 9.18 -4.42 12.88
C LEU A 92 9.11 -5.46 14.01
N THR A 93 9.20 -6.74 13.65
CA THR A 93 9.22 -7.85 14.60
C THR A 93 10.55 -7.90 15.36
N GLU A 94 11.68 -7.70 14.67
CA GLU A 94 13.01 -7.54 15.29
C GLU A 94 13.07 -6.33 16.23
N MET A 95 12.40 -5.22 15.88
CA MET A 95 12.26 -4.03 16.71
C MET A 95 11.25 -4.18 17.87
N LYS A 96 10.74 -5.39 18.13
CA LYS A 96 9.77 -5.73 19.19
C LYS A 96 8.45 -4.94 19.16
N LEU A 97 8.14 -4.27 18.05
CA LEU A 97 6.88 -3.54 17.85
C LEU A 97 5.71 -4.48 17.55
N VAL A 98 6.01 -5.71 17.11
CA VAL A 98 5.04 -6.80 16.94
C VAL A 98 5.46 -7.97 17.84
N PRO A 99 4.62 -8.43 18.79
CA PRO A 99 4.98 -9.50 19.70
C PRO A 99 5.19 -10.79 18.91
N HIS A 100 6.34 -11.43 19.12
CA HIS A 100 6.64 -12.76 18.61
C HIS A 100 5.66 -13.78 19.21
N ARG A 101 4.49 -13.98 18.58
CA ARG A 101 3.76 -15.23 18.74
C ARG A 101 4.31 -16.19 17.71
N HIS A 102 4.95 -17.24 18.19
CA HIS A 102 5.14 -18.47 17.44
C HIS A 102 3.74 -18.88 16.93
N PHE A 103 3.42 -18.52 15.69
CA PHE A 103 2.38 -19.19 14.93
C PHE A 103 2.79 -20.66 14.93
N GLY A 104 1.97 -21.55 15.48
CA GLY A 104 2.28 -22.96 15.76
C GLY A 104 2.50 -23.84 14.53
N MET A 105 3.26 -23.35 13.54
CA MET A 105 3.68 -24.04 12.33
C MET A 105 5.21 -23.88 12.19
N PRO A 106 5.96 -24.91 11.77
CA PRO A 106 7.41 -24.82 11.61
C PRO A 106 7.78 -23.95 10.40
N GLY A 107 8.43 -22.80 10.65
CA GLY A 107 8.93 -21.89 9.60
C GLY A 107 9.16 -20.45 10.09
N SER A 108 9.84 -19.61 9.29
CA SER A 108 10.03 -18.19 9.64
C SER A 108 8.70 -17.40 9.60
N ILE A 109 8.59 -16.34 10.40
CA ILE A 109 7.41 -15.44 10.46
C ILE A 109 7.04 -14.87 9.08
N GLN A 110 8.05 -14.71 8.23
CA GLN A 110 7.95 -14.28 6.84
C GLN A 110 7.11 -15.24 5.98
N LYS A 111 7.33 -16.57 6.10
CA LYS A 111 6.57 -17.56 5.32
C LYS A 111 5.09 -17.57 5.70
N HIS A 112 4.79 -17.47 6.99
CA HIS A 112 3.42 -17.46 7.49
C HIS A 112 2.67 -16.21 7.03
N THR A 113 3.29 -15.04 7.19
CA THR A 113 2.66 -13.79 6.77
C THR A 113 2.43 -13.75 5.27
N LEU A 114 3.39 -14.26 4.48
CA LEU A 114 3.27 -14.38 3.03
C LEU A 114 2.10 -15.25 2.60
N VAL A 115 1.91 -16.41 3.24
CA VAL A 115 0.77 -17.29 2.91
C VAL A 115 -0.55 -16.60 3.27
N TYR A 116 -0.64 -15.94 4.43
CA TYR A 116 -1.87 -15.24 4.81
C TYR A 116 -2.19 -14.07 3.88
N THR A 117 -1.20 -13.27 3.46
CA THR A 117 -1.44 -12.14 2.55
C THR A 117 -1.89 -12.62 1.17
N VAL A 118 -1.32 -13.71 0.65
CA VAL A 118 -1.74 -14.30 -0.63
C VAL A 118 -3.16 -14.87 -0.54
N VAL A 119 -3.47 -15.65 0.50
CA VAL A 119 -4.80 -16.21 0.70
C VAL A 119 -5.85 -15.11 0.86
N LEU A 120 -5.55 -14.07 1.65
CA LEU A 120 -6.43 -12.92 1.79
C LEU A 120 -6.64 -12.21 0.44
N GLY A 121 -5.57 -12.00 -0.33
CA GLY A 121 -5.64 -11.41 -1.66
C GLY A 121 -6.51 -12.22 -2.64
N LEU A 122 -6.41 -13.55 -2.61
CA LEU A 122 -7.27 -14.45 -3.39
C LEU A 122 -8.73 -14.35 -2.99
N ILE A 123 -9.02 -14.32 -1.68
CA ILE A 123 -10.39 -14.13 -1.17
C ILE A 123 -10.93 -12.78 -1.65
N LEU A 124 -10.17 -11.68 -1.48
CA LEU A 124 -10.61 -10.36 -1.94
C LEU A 124 -10.89 -10.36 -3.45
N THR A 125 -10.02 -10.97 -4.25
CA THR A 125 -10.19 -11.07 -5.71
C THR A 125 -11.39 -11.92 -6.12
N ALA A 126 -11.77 -12.93 -5.33
CA ALA A 126 -12.94 -13.75 -5.58
C ALA A 126 -14.27 -13.03 -5.27
N PHE A 127 -14.28 -12.08 -4.33
CA PHE A 127 -15.49 -11.38 -3.88
C PHE A 127 -15.64 -9.95 -4.43
N PHE A 128 -14.55 -9.31 -4.86
CA PHE A 128 -14.52 -7.92 -5.31
C PHE A 128 -13.92 -7.79 -6.71
N ASP A 129 -14.55 -6.98 -7.57
CA ASP A 129 -13.98 -6.62 -8.86
C ASP A 129 -12.73 -5.74 -8.70
N LEU A 130 -11.85 -5.77 -9.72
CA LEU A 130 -10.61 -4.98 -9.76
C LEU A 130 -10.83 -3.50 -9.42
N SER A 131 -11.90 -2.87 -9.91
CA SER A 131 -12.20 -1.46 -9.62
C SER A 131 -12.50 -1.20 -8.15
N ARG A 132 -13.13 -2.17 -7.46
CA ARG A 132 -13.45 -2.07 -6.03
C ARG A 132 -12.20 -2.29 -5.18
N ILE A 133 -11.38 -3.28 -5.55
CA ILE A 133 -10.11 -3.56 -4.87
C ILE A 133 -9.16 -2.35 -4.99
N ALA A 134 -9.03 -1.79 -6.19
CA ALA A 134 -8.22 -0.59 -6.41
C ALA A 134 -8.72 0.60 -5.58
N ALA A 135 -10.05 0.79 -5.51
CA ALA A 135 -10.64 1.86 -4.72
C ALA A 135 -10.40 1.70 -3.22
N LEU A 136 -10.55 0.48 -2.67
CA LEU A 136 -10.20 0.18 -1.28
C LEU A 136 -8.72 0.48 -1.00
N GLY A 137 -7.84 0.07 -1.91
CA GLY A 137 -6.40 0.35 -1.81
C GLY A 137 -6.09 1.85 -1.75
N ILE A 138 -6.69 2.66 -2.63
CA ILE A 138 -6.50 4.12 -2.65
C ILE A 138 -6.97 4.77 -1.34
N ILE A 139 -8.14 4.39 -0.85
CA ILE A 139 -8.69 4.94 0.41
C ILE A 139 -7.77 4.61 1.59
N PHE A 140 -7.33 3.35 1.68
CA PHE A 140 -6.43 2.92 2.75
C PHE A 140 -5.08 3.62 2.68
N TYR A 141 -4.53 3.76 1.47
CA TYR A 141 -3.24 4.42 1.25
C TYR A 141 -3.30 5.90 1.64
N LEU A 142 -4.29 6.65 1.17
CA LEU A 142 -4.42 8.08 1.46
C LEU A 142 -4.66 8.37 2.94
N VAL A 143 -5.46 7.57 3.62
CA VAL A 143 -5.69 7.75 5.06
C VAL A 143 -4.46 7.35 5.88
N MET A 144 -3.75 6.29 5.49
CA MET A 144 -2.47 5.92 6.10
C MET A 144 -1.46 7.06 5.96
N ASP A 145 -1.32 7.65 4.77
CA ASP A 145 -0.41 8.77 4.53
C ASP A 145 -0.83 9.99 5.38
N CYS A 146 -2.12 10.33 5.43
CA CYS A 146 -2.62 11.39 6.33
C CYS A 146 -2.24 11.14 7.80
N ALA A 147 -2.43 9.91 8.29
CA ALA A 147 -2.11 9.53 9.67
C ALA A 147 -0.61 9.62 9.96
N ILE A 148 0.24 9.18 9.03
CA ILE A 148 1.71 9.26 9.15
C ILE A 148 2.14 10.73 9.19
N HIS A 149 1.71 11.55 8.23
CA HIS A 149 2.07 12.96 8.17
C HIS A 149 1.57 13.72 9.41
N TRP A 150 0.37 13.42 9.90
CA TRP A 150 -0.14 13.98 11.14
C TRP A 150 0.72 13.56 12.34
N GLY A 151 1.10 12.28 12.43
CA GLY A 151 2.02 11.77 13.44
C GLY A 151 3.36 12.50 13.45
N VAL A 152 3.93 12.77 12.27
CA VAL A 152 5.16 13.54 12.11
C VAL A 152 4.99 14.98 12.63
N ILE A 153 3.89 15.66 12.29
CA ILE A 153 3.63 17.03 12.77
C ILE A 153 3.36 17.06 14.28
N ARG A 154 2.69 16.05 14.83
CA ARG A 154 2.25 16.06 16.24
C ARG A 154 3.34 15.64 17.22
N TYR A 155 4.19 14.70 16.83
CA TYR A 155 5.18 14.06 17.71
C TYR A 155 6.62 14.34 17.35
N LEU A 156 6.90 14.70 16.09
CA LEU A 156 8.28 14.81 15.58
C LEU A 156 8.64 16.25 15.18
N LYS A 157 7.74 17.22 15.36
CA LYS A 157 7.96 18.62 14.96
C LYS A 157 9.20 19.25 15.60
N ASP A 158 9.53 18.85 16.83
CA ASP A 158 10.63 19.44 17.60
C ASP A 158 11.98 18.72 17.36
N ASP A 159 11.97 17.45 16.89
CA ASP A 159 13.18 16.60 16.80
C ASP A 159 13.88 16.60 15.43
N ILE A 160 13.15 16.79 14.32
CA ILE A 160 13.72 16.59 12.95
C ILE A 160 14.14 17.87 12.24
N ASN A 161 13.97 19.06 12.83
CA ASN A 161 14.28 20.35 12.17
C ASN A 161 13.71 20.42 10.73
N ALA A 162 12.64 19.67 10.48
CA ALA A 162 12.02 19.53 9.18
C ALA A 162 11.14 20.76 8.96
N LYS A 163 11.15 21.30 7.73
CA LYS A 163 10.26 22.42 7.37
C LYS A 163 8.81 21.96 7.52
N GLY A 164 8.18 22.29 8.65
CA GLY A 164 6.84 21.81 9.02
C GLY A 164 5.73 22.15 8.02
N TRP A 165 6.00 23.02 7.05
CA TRP A 165 5.10 23.29 5.92
C TRP A 165 4.98 22.08 4.96
N ILE A 166 6.03 21.26 4.79
CA ILE A 166 6.04 20.16 3.81
C ILE A 166 4.98 19.09 4.17
N PRO A 167 4.93 18.56 5.40
CA PRO A 167 3.90 17.58 5.76
C PRO A 167 2.49 18.17 5.75
N VAL A 168 2.33 19.47 6.03
CA VAL A 168 1.02 20.15 5.97
C VAL A 168 0.49 20.17 4.54
N VAL A 169 1.33 20.51 3.57
CA VAL A 169 0.94 20.49 2.15
C VAL A 169 0.61 19.08 1.71
N ALA A 170 1.39 18.08 2.12
CA ALA A 170 1.11 16.68 1.81
C ALA A 170 -0.29 16.27 2.30
N ILE A 171 -0.62 16.54 3.57
CA ILE A 171 -1.96 16.27 4.13
C ILE A 171 -3.06 16.96 3.33
N VAL A 172 -2.87 18.23 2.95
CA VAL A 172 -3.88 18.97 2.17
C VAL A 172 -4.08 18.33 0.80
N LEU A 173 -3.00 17.93 0.11
CA LEU A 173 -3.08 17.24 -1.17
C LEU A 173 -3.75 15.86 -1.04
N ASP A 174 -3.41 15.09 -0.01
CA ASP A 174 -4.00 13.78 0.26
C ASP A 174 -5.49 13.90 0.55
N LEU A 175 -5.90 14.89 1.35
CA LEU A 175 -7.31 15.16 1.63
C LEU A 175 -8.07 15.61 0.39
N LEU A 176 -7.49 16.46 -0.45
CA LEU A 176 -8.11 16.87 -1.71
C LEU A 176 -8.30 15.67 -2.65
N ALA A 177 -7.28 14.81 -2.77
CA ALA A 177 -7.36 13.59 -3.56
C ALA A 177 -8.41 12.62 -3.01
N LEU A 178 -8.45 12.42 -1.69
CA LEU A 178 -9.40 11.52 -1.02
C LEU A 178 -10.83 12.02 -1.19
N VAL A 179 -11.09 13.30 -0.94
CA VAL A 179 -12.42 13.91 -1.11
C VAL A 179 -12.87 13.83 -2.57
N GLY A 180 -11.99 14.16 -3.51
CA GLY A 180 -12.28 14.05 -4.95
C GLY A 180 -12.59 12.62 -5.37
N PHE A 181 -11.80 11.65 -4.90
CA PHE A 181 -12.03 10.23 -5.19
C PHE A 181 -13.34 9.71 -4.59
N CYS A 182 -13.63 10.06 -3.33
CA CYS A 182 -14.89 9.72 -2.67
C CYS A 182 -16.08 10.33 -3.40
N TRP A 183 -15.98 11.57 -3.90
CA TRP A 183 -17.03 12.21 -4.69
C TRP A 183 -17.35 11.43 -5.97
N VAL A 184 -16.32 11.00 -6.71
CA VAL A 184 -16.51 10.19 -7.92
C VAL A 184 -17.14 8.84 -7.56
N LYS A 185 -16.63 8.16 -6.53
CA LYS A 185 -17.13 6.84 -6.14
C LYS A 185 -18.52 6.86 -5.49
N LEU A 186 -18.92 7.93 -4.82
CA LEU A 186 -20.29 8.10 -4.32
C LEU A 186 -21.33 8.01 -5.44
N ASN A 187 -21.00 8.56 -6.60
CA ASN A 187 -21.90 8.58 -7.76
C ASN A 187 -21.86 7.26 -8.56
N SER A 188 -20.72 6.57 -8.60
CA SER A 188 -20.56 5.36 -9.42
C SER A 188 -20.74 4.03 -8.67
N ASP A 189 -20.21 3.92 -7.45
CA ASP A 189 -20.25 2.68 -6.66
C ASP A 189 -20.16 3.00 -5.15
N PRO A 190 -21.26 3.47 -4.52
CA PRO A 190 -21.27 3.85 -3.11
C PRO A 190 -21.07 2.66 -2.17
N PHE A 191 -21.34 1.43 -2.63
CA PHE A 191 -21.15 0.22 -1.83
C PHE A 191 -19.69 0.06 -1.39
N VAL A 192 -18.74 0.36 -2.26
CA VAL A 192 -17.30 0.28 -1.95
C VAL A 192 -16.91 1.22 -0.82
N LEU A 193 -17.49 2.41 -0.77
CA LEU A 193 -17.18 3.40 0.28
C LEU A 193 -17.68 2.93 1.66
N VAL A 194 -18.85 2.31 1.70
CA VAL A 194 -19.39 1.72 2.94
C VAL A 194 -18.49 0.57 3.42
N VAL A 195 -18.09 -0.33 2.51
CA VAL A 195 -17.14 -1.41 2.83
C VAL A 195 -15.82 -0.84 3.35
N ALA A 196 -15.26 0.17 2.67
CA ALA A 196 -14.02 0.82 3.07
C ALA A 196 -14.10 1.39 4.49
N LEU A 197 -15.21 2.08 4.80
CA LEU A 197 -15.46 2.67 6.12
C LEU A 197 -15.56 1.59 7.20
N ILE A 198 -16.33 0.53 6.96
CA ILE A 198 -16.47 -0.59 7.89
C ILE A 198 -15.10 -1.25 8.14
N THR A 199 -14.35 -1.53 7.07
CA THR A 199 -13.01 -2.11 7.19
C THR A 199 -12.06 -1.21 7.96
N MET A 200 -12.08 0.10 7.73
CA MET A 200 -11.28 1.05 8.51
C MET A 200 -11.62 1.04 9.99
N VAL A 201 -12.91 1.08 10.33
CA VAL A 201 -13.35 1.03 11.72
C VAL A 201 -12.89 -0.27 12.39
N LEU A 202 -13.02 -1.40 11.70
CA LEU A 202 -12.54 -2.69 12.19
C LEU A 202 -11.02 -2.69 12.42
N ILE A 203 -10.23 -2.14 11.49
CA ILE A 203 -8.78 -2.03 11.62
C ILE A 203 -8.41 -1.13 12.80
N ALA A 204 -9.02 0.06 12.91
CA ALA A 204 -8.75 1.01 13.98
C ALA A 204 -9.11 0.44 15.36
N LEU A 205 -10.25 -0.25 15.48
CA LEU A 205 -10.63 -0.94 16.71
C LEU A 205 -9.65 -2.07 17.04
N GLY A 206 -9.21 -2.83 16.05
CA GLY A 206 -8.20 -3.87 16.19
C GLY A 206 -6.87 -3.30 16.68
N GLU A 207 -6.42 -2.19 16.11
CA GLU A 207 -5.19 -1.50 16.50
C GLU A 207 -5.28 -0.96 17.94
N VAL A 208 -6.37 -0.28 18.30
CA VAL A 208 -6.58 0.23 19.67
C VAL A 208 -6.64 -0.91 20.69
N TRP A 209 -7.32 -2.01 20.37
CA TRP A 209 -7.39 -3.18 21.23
C TRP A 209 -6.02 -3.86 21.39
N PHE A 210 -5.27 -3.98 20.29
CA PHE A 210 -3.93 -4.54 20.29
C PHE A 210 -2.95 -3.67 21.07
N LEU A 211 -2.95 -2.35 20.86
CA LEU A 211 -2.12 -1.39 21.60
C LEU A 211 -2.45 -1.41 23.09
N ARG A 212 -3.73 -1.37 23.48
CA ARG A 212 -4.15 -1.49 24.89
C ARG A 212 -3.72 -2.81 25.51
N SER A 213 -3.73 -3.90 24.75
CA SER A 213 -3.28 -5.21 25.21
C SER A 213 -1.76 -5.31 25.31
N ALA A 214 -1.02 -4.63 24.44
CA ALA A 214 0.44 -4.54 24.47
C ALA A 214 0.93 -3.68 25.65
N THR A 215 0.33 -2.51 25.88
CA THR A 215 0.62 -1.64 27.03
C THR A 215 0.34 -2.35 28.36
N ARG A 216 -0.80 -3.05 28.46
CA ARG A 216 -1.15 -3.85 29.66
C ARG A 216 -0.15 -4.98 29.94
N LYS A 217 0.47 -5.55 28.90
CA LYS A 217 1.48 -6.59 29.03
C LYS A 217 2.85 -6.06 29.48
N GLN A 218 3.20 -4.82 29.13
CA GLN A 218 4.40 -4.15 29.63
C GLN A 218 4.27 -3.80 31.11
N GLU A 219 3.11 -3.27 31.53
CA GLU A 219 2.84 -2.94 32.94
C GLU A 219 2.91 -4.17 33.86
N GLN A 220 2.41 -5.33 33.41
CA GLN A 220 2.52 -6.59 34.17
C GLN A 220 3.95 -7.16 34.24
N HIS A 221 4.82 -6.83 33.29
CA HIS A 221 6.21 -7.33 33.30
C HIS A 221 7.11 -6.45 34.18
N GLU A 222 6.83 -5.16 34.27
CA GLU A 222 7.48 -4.27 35.24
C GLU A 222 7.03 -4.57 36.68
N SER A 223 5.75 -4.87 36.92
CA SER A 223 5.28 -5.21 38.28
C SER A 223 5.89 -6.52 38.81
N HIS A 224 6.05 -7.54 37.97
CA HIS A 224 6.68 -8.81 38.36
C HIS A 224 8.20 -8.70 38.56
N SER A 225 8.86 -7.74 37.90
CA SER A 225 10.30 -7.51 38.06
C SER A 225 10.63 -6.77 39.37
N HIS A 226 9.71 -5.96 39.88
CA HIS A 226 9.84 -5.28 41.16
C HIS A 226 9.58 -6.17 42.38
N GLU A 227 8.76 -7.23 42.27
CA GLU A 227 8.55 -8.18 43.37
C GLU A 227 9.75 -9.11 43.62
N HIS A 228 10.51 -9.46 42.58
CA HIS A 228 11.66 -10.37 42.72
C HIS A 228 12.94 -9.72 43.26
N HIS A 229 13.01 -8.39 43.33
CA HIS A 229 14.18 -7.67 43.87
C HIS A 229 14.06 -7.36 45.38
N HIS A 230 12.95 -7.73 46.01
CA HIS A 230 12.65 -7.44 47.42
C HIS A 230 12.44 -8.69 48.31
N SER A 231 12.76 -9.89 47.81
CA SER A 231 12.74 -11.14 48.59
C SER A 231 14.14 -11.68 48.81
#